data_AF-A0A7V4XCB8-F1
#
_entry.id   AF-A0A7V4XCB8-F1
#
_cell.length_a   1.000
_cell.length_b   1.000
_cell.length_c   1.000
_cell.angle_alpha   90.00
_cell.angle_beta   90.00
_cell.angle_gamma   90.00
#
_symmetry.space_group_name_H-M   'P 1'
#
loop_
_entity.id
_entity.type
_entity.pdbx_description
1 polymer ?
#
loop_
_entity_poly.entity_id
_entity_poly.type
_entity_poly.pdbx_seq_one_letter_code
_entity_poly.pdbx_strand_id
1 'polypeptide(L)'
;MNGWTVRWSNHFLFYKAGTPTIGITFIFRLWALDSPFGYIHNGRAREVSVMFHMTMEGTRAPELVGDEQDWINSEPLMLRNMSGKIILIDIWDYTCVNCLRTLPYIKEWYERYKNWGLVVIGIHTPEFEFARSKKNVEAAVRRLGITYPVLLDNNRTNWDNYANRYWPRKFLIDSDRVIVHDHIGEGGYAETEAAIQKMIRARYPDADLPRIMEPVRVEDEPGAVCYPVTPETYAGYRHRALGNPEDYQPNVAHSYTDPAKHSDGLIYLRGAWLATPEALIHARITEEPEDYLALKYHALEVNVVIKPENDAEFDVFVTHDGKPLQLEDRGEDIRFTNEGMAYIHVDQPRMYKIVRNPRFGSHELRLSSTSNAFGIYAFTFGSCKEPD
;
A
#
# COMPACT_ATOMS: atom_id res chain seq x y z
N MET A 1 29.85 2.29 38.43
CA MET A 1 28.68 2.31 39.34
C MET A 1 28.15 3.72 39.35
N ASN A 2 26.95 3.96 38.81
CA ASN A 2 26.09 5.10 39.09
C ASN A 2 24.70 4.69 38.58
N GLY A 3 23.83 4.30 39.50
CA GLY A 3 22.49 3.80 39.22
C GLY A 3 21.51 4.93 38.91
N TRP A 4 20.52 4.64 38.07
CA TRP A 4 19.39 5.53 37.81
C TRP A 4 18.22 5.14 38.71
N THR A 5 17.70 6.09 39.47
CA THR A 5 16.48 5.94 40.27
C THR A 5 15.29 6.48 39.48
N VAL A 6 14.38 5.61 39.06
CA VAL A 6 13.06 5.99 38.53
C VAL A 6 12.14 6.28 39.72
N ARG A 7 11.64 7.51 39.85
CA ARG A 7 10.56 7.83 40.80
C ARG A 7 9.22 7.72 40.10
N TRP A 8 8.41 6.77 40.53
CA TRP A 8 7.02 6.62 40.15
C TRP A 8 6.15 7.48 41.08
N SER A 9 5.23 8.27 40.52
CA SER A 9 4.14 8.88 41.28
C SER A 9 2.81 8.43 40.70
N ASN A 10 2.08 7.60 41.45
CA ASN A 10 0.68 7.29 41.14
C ASN A 10 -0.19 8.47 41.54
N HIS A 11 -0.89 9.08 40.58
CA HIS A 11 -2.08 9.88 40.88
C HIS A 11 -3.29 9.11 40.37
N PHE A 12 -4.11 8.62 41.30
CA PHE A 12 -5.43 8.07 41.02
C PHE A 12 -6.43 9.23 40.99
N LEU A 13 -7.04 9.48 39.83
CA LEU A 13 -8.26 10.27 39.74
C LEU A 13 -9.43 9.29 39.63
N PHE A 14 -10.14 9.10 40.74
CA PHE A 14 -11.43 8.42 40.75
C PHE A 14 -12.49 9.35 40.16
N TYR A 15 -13.11 8.97 39.04
CA TYR A 15 -14.42 9.48 38.66
C TYR A 15 -15.48 8.42 38.96
N LYS A 16 -16.54 8.85 39.65
CA LYS A 16 -17.66 8.02 40.12
C LYS A 16 -18.60 7.66 38.94
N ALA A 17 -19.18 6.47 39.04
CA ALA A 17 -19.80 5.65 38.01
C ALA A 17 -21.02 6.20 37.22
N GLY A 18 -21.11 5.75 35.97
CA GLY A 18 -22.28 5.78 35.07
C GLY A 18 -21.92 5.34 33.63
N THR A 19 -21.75 4.03 33.38
CA THR A 19 -21.29 3.36 32.14
C THR A 19 -22.36 3.19 31.03
N PRO A 20 -22.05 2.67 29.80
CA PRO A 20 -20.75 2.36 29.15
C PRO A 20 -20.60 3.09 27.77
N THR A 21 -19.48 3.22 27.05
CA THR A 21 -18.20 2.52 26.94
C THR A 21 -17.22 3.58 26.39
N ILE A 22 -16.15 3.94 27.10
CA ILE A 22 -15.14 4.88 26.62
C ILE A 22 -13.79 4.19 26.71
N GLY A 23 -13.10 4.10 25.57
CA GLY A 23 -11.75 3.55 25.46
C GLY A 23 -10.80 4.26 26.41
N ILE A 24 -10.08 3.48 27.20
CA ILE A 24 -9.04 4.01 28.10
C ILE A 24 -7.88 4.47 27.22
N THR A 25 -7.78 5.78 27.01
CA THR A 25 -6.58 6.39 26.41
C THR A 25 -5.58 6.65 27.53
N PHE A 26 -4.50 5.87 27.57
CA PHE A 26 -3.37 6.18 28.45
C PHE A 26 -2.58 7.35 27.87
N ILE A 27 -2.79 8.55 28.41
CA ILE A 27 -1.95 9.72 28.11
C ILE A 27 -0.74 9.67 29.04
N PHE A 28 0.39 9.20 28.52
CA PHE A 28 1.68 9.32 29.23
C PHE A 28 2.23 10.74 29.02
N ARG A 29 2.26 11.56 30.09
CA ARG A 29 3.05 12.80 30.10
C ARG A 29 4.51 12.46 30.42
N LEU A 30 5.33 12.33 29.39
CA LEU A 30 6.78 12.34 29.52
C LEU A 30 7.27 13.79 29.60
N TRP A 31 7.83 14.19 30.74
CA TRP A 31 8.67 15.38 30.84
C TRP A 31 10.06 15.01 30.30
N ALA A 32 10.32 15.30 29.03
CA ALA A 32 11.69 15.33 28.53
C ALA A 32 12.31 16.67 28.95
N LEU A 33 13.01 16.69 30.07
CA LEU A 33 14.03 17.70 30.32
C LEU A 33 15.28 17.27 29.52
N ASP A 34 15.66 18.11 28.57
CA ASP A 34 16.86 18.07 27.73
C ASP A 34 16.91 17.04 26.59
N SER A 35 16.40 17.46 25.42
CA SER A 35 16.76 16.91 24.11
C SER A 35 17.90 17.74 23.50
N PRO A 36 18.94 17.15 22.86
CA PRO A 36 20.06 17.89 22.28
C PRO A 36 19.74 18.54 20.91
N PHE A 37 18.49 18.50 20.44
CA PHE A 37 18.07 19.19 19.22
C PHE A 37 17.04 20.27 19.55
N GLY A 38 17.53 21.43 19.99
CA GLY A 38 16.73 22.63 20.20
C GLY A 38 16.59 23.44 18.91
N TYR A 39 15.36 23.55 18.41
CA TYR A 39 14.91 24.72 17.65
C TYR A 39 13.57 25.19 18.23
N ILE A 40 13.65 26.23 19.06
CA ILE A 40 12.50 26.96 19.57
C ILE A 40 12.18 28.05 18.55
N HIS A 41 11.03 27.97 17.87
CA HIS A 41 10.41 29.14 17.26
C HIS A 41 8.88 29.14 17.46
N ASN A 42 8.39 30.20 18.08
CA ASN A 42 7.01 30.65 18.21
C ASN A 42 5.99 29.68 18.83
N GLY A 43 6.01 29.59 20.17
CA GLY A 43 4.83 29.82 21.03
C GLY A 43 3.54 29.00 20.83
N ARG A 44 3.51 27.96 20.00
CA ARG A 44 2.42 26.99 19.93
C ARG A 44 3.00 25.61 20.14
N ALA A 45 2.74 25.03 21.30
CA ALA A 45 2.95 23.61 21.53
C ALA A 45 2.11 22.85 20.48
N ARG A 46 2.76 22.28 19.47
CA ARG A 46 2.13 21.28 18.63
C ARG A 46 2.04 20.02 19.48
N GLU A 47 0.83 19.49 19.62
CA GLU A 47 0.62 18.17 20.18
C GLU A 47 1.30 17.17 19.24
N VAL A 48 2.49 16.70 19.62
CA VAL A 48 3.14 15.58 18.95
C VAL A 48 2.45 14.33 19.48
N SER A 49 1.42 13.88 18.79
CA SER A 49 0.85 12.55 19.03
C SER A 49 1.90 11.52 18.64
N VAL A 50 2.60 10.97 19.63
CA VAL A 50 3.44 9.79 19.44
C VAL A 50 2.50 8.60 19.41
N MET A 51 2.13 8.14 18.23
CA MET A 51 1.45 6.86 18.07
C MET A 51 2.42 5.75 18.48
N PHE A 52 2.23 5.19 19.66
CA PHE A 52 2.86 3.93 20.03
C PHE A 52 2.16 2.82 19.25
N HIS A 53 2.82 2.31 18.21
CA HIS A 53 2.38 1.08 17.57
C HIS A 53 2.75 -0.09 18.49
N MET A 54 1.73 -0.76 19.06
CA MET A 54 1.96 -1.97 19.82
C MET A 54 2.15 -3.14 18.85
N THR A 55 3.35 -3.74 18.89
CA THR A 55 3.58 -5.04 18.26
C THR A 55 2.59 -6.07 18.79
N MET A 56 2.16 -6.98 17.92
CA MET A 56 1.31 -8.12 18.29
C MET A 56 2.14 -9.34 18.73
N GLU A 57 3.48 -9.26 18.73
CA GLU A 57 4.34 -10.34 19.18
C GLU A 57 4.05 -10.78 20.62
N GLY A 58 4.09 -12.09 20.84
CA GLY A 58 3.76 -12.74 22.12
C GLY A 58 2.26 -12.89 22.37
N THR A 59 1.39 -12.38 21.50
CA THR A 59 -0.07 -12.57 21.61
C THR A 59 -0.52 -13.81 20.84
N ARG A 60 -1.64 -14.40 21.27
CA ARG A 60 -2.29 -15.48 20.51
C ARG A 60 -2.89 -14.88 19.23
N ALA A 61 -2.59 -15.48 18.08
CA ALA A 61 -3.12 -15.05 16.80
C ALA A 61 -4.67 -15.08 16.83
N PRO A 62 -5.34 -13.99 16.43
CA PRO A 62 -6.78 -13.98 16.23
C PRO A 62 -7.20 -15.03 15.19
N GLU A 63 -8.32 -15.69 15.43
CA GLU A 63 -8.88 -16.63 14.45
C GLU A 63 -9.29 -15.89 13.16
N LEU A 64 -9.20 -16.58 12.03
CA LEU A 64 -9.62 -16.03 10.74
C LEU A 64 -11.15 -16.08 10.61
N VAL A 65 -11.72 -14.97 10.13
CA VAL A 65 -13.16 -14.83 9.88
C VAL A 65 -13.39 -14.72 8.37
N GLY A 66 -14.09 -15.70 7.81
CA GLY A 66 -14.50 -15.75 6.40
C GLY A 66 -15.17 -17.08 6.12
N ASP A 67 -16.19 -17.07 5.28
CA ASP A 67 -16.96 -18.24 4.83
C ASP A 67 -16.49 -18.71 3.45
N GLU A 68 -17.04 -19.82 2.94
CA GLU A 68 -16.53 -20.53 1.74
C GLU A 68 -16.36 -19.61 0.52
N GLN A 69 -17.26 -18.65 0.32
CA GLN A 69 -17.18 -17.69 -0.77
C GLN A 69 -16.07 -16.66 -0.63
N ASP A 70 -15.51 -16.45 0.56
CA ASP A 70 -14.44 -15.47 0.80
C ASP A 70 -13.05 -16.04 0.51
N TRP A 71 -12.93 -17.33 0.16
CA TRP A 71 -11.64 -17.95 -0.11
C TRP A 71 -11.36 -18.14 -1.61
N ILE A 72 -10.08 -17.96 -1.95
CA ILE A 72 -9.48 -18.30 -3.24
C ILE A 72 -8.30 -19.24 -2.96
N ASN A 73 -8.08 -20.21 -3.85
CA ASN A 73 -7.04 -21.25 -3.75
C ASN A 73 -7.15 -22.20 -2.54
N SER A 74 -8.24 -22.15 -1.77
CA SER A 74 -8.47 -23.03 -0.63
C SER A 74 -9.92 -23.02 -0.19
N GLU A 75 -10.35 -24.08 0.51
CA GLU A 75 -11.49 -24.02 1.42
C GLU A 75 -11.15 -23.18 2.67
N PRO A 76 -12.15 -22.76 3.47
CA PRO A 76 -11.90 -21.99 4.68
C PRO A 76 -10.92 -22.63 5.65
N LEU A 77 -9.90 -21.85 6.02
CA LEU A 77 -8.87 -22.29 6.95
C LEU A 77 -9.17 -21.78 8.37
N MET A 78 -8.99 -22.65 9.35
CA MET A 78 -9.14 -22.31 10.77
C MET A 78 -7.79 -22.52 11.47
N LEU A 79 -7.23 -21.47 12.06
CA LEU A 79 -5.92 -21.53 12.72
C LEU A 79 -5.92 -22.55 13.85
N ARG A 80 -7.04 -22.71 14.56
CA ARG A 80 -7.18 -23.74 15.61
C ARG A 80 -6.99 -25.18 15.12
N ASN A 81 -7.18 -25.44 13.83
CA ASN A 81 -7.00 -26.76 13.21
C ASN A 81 -5.60 -26.92 12.57
N MET A 82 -4.75 -25.90 12.64
CA MET A 82 -3.41 -25.88 12.04
C MET A 82 -2.29 -26.18 13.05
N SER A 83 -2.59 -26.94 14.09
CA SER A 83 -1.59 -27.34 15.10
C SER A 83 -0.35 -27.95 14.46
N GLY A 84 0.82 -27.44 14.83
CA GLY A 84 2.10 -27.90 14.29
C GLY A 84 2.49 -27.31 12.92
N LYS A 85 1.69 -26.41 12.36
CA LYS A 85 2.07 -25.58 11.20
C LYS A 85 2.75 -24.29 11.65
N ILE A 86 3.54 -23.72 10.77
CA ILE A 86 4.04 -22.34 10.87
C ILE A 86 3.19 -21.54 9.90
N ILE A 87 2.55 -20.46 10.34
CA ILE A 87 1.64 -19.69 9.49
C ILE A 87 2.21 -18.30 9.27
N LEU A 88 2.29 -17.88 8.01
CA LEU A 88 2.60 -16.50 7.63
C LEU A 88 1.31 -15.86 7.12
N ILE A 89 0.79 -14.90 7.87
CA ILE A 89 -0.29 -14.02 7.41
C ILE A 89 0.34 -12.83 6.68
N ASP A 90 -0.13 -12.56 5.46
CA ASP A 90 0.23 -11.37 4.68
C ASP A 90 -1.04 -10.55 4.41
N ILE A 91 -1.18 -9.38 5.05
CA ILE A 91 -2.30 -8.47 4.79
C ILE A 91 -1.91 -7.56 3.62
N TRP A 92 -2.66 -7.64 2.53
CA TRP A 92 -2.30 -7.02 1.24
C TRP A 92 -3.53 -6.51 0.47
N ASP A 93 -3.28 -5.69 -0.54
CA ASP A 93 -4.23 -5.28 -1.59
C ASP A 93 -3.50 -5.38 -2.94
N TYR A 94 -4.19 -5.80 -4.02
CA TYR A 94 -3.55 -5.99 -5.32
C TYR A 94 -3.22 -4.70 -6.08
N THR A 95 -3.67 -3.55 -5.60
CA THR A 95 -3.38 -2.21 -6.15
C THR A 95 -2.27 -1.48 -5.39
N CYS A 96 -1.92 -1.97 -4.20
CA CYS A 96 -0.87 -1.42 -3.34
C CYS A 96 0.53 -1.70 -3.90
N VAL A 97 1.29 -0.66 -4.26
CA VAL A 97 2.64 -0.78 -4.83
C VAL A 97 3.61 -1.53 -3.89
N ASN A 98 3.55 -1.23 -2.60
CA ASN A 98 4.42 -1.83 -1.58
C ASN A 98 4.13 -3.33 -1.41
N CYS A 99 2.87 -3.72 -1.59
CA CYS A 99 2.40 -5.10 -1.54
C CYS A 99 2.93 -5.87 -2.76
N LEU A 100 2.79 -5.29 -3.96
CA LEU A 100 3.28 -5.87 -5.21
C LEU A 100 4.79 -6.06 -5.21
N ARG A 101 5.52 -5.14 -4.59
CA ARG A 101 6.98 -5.21 -4.40
C ARG A 101 7.42 -6.26 -3.38
N THR A 102 6.60 -6.53 -2.37
CA THR A 102 6.81 -7.58 -1.37
C THR A 102 6.50 -8.99 -1.89
N LEU A 103 5.57 -9.08 -2.84
CA LEU A 103 5.01 -10.33 -3.32
C LEU A 103 6.02 -11.39 -3.82
N PRO A 104 7.11 -11.03 -4.55
CA PRO A 104 8.09 -12.01 -5.00
C PRO A 104 8.69 -12.84 -3.85
N TYR A 105 8.98 -12.21 -2.72
CA TYR A 105 9.52 -12.89 -1.53
C TYR A 105 8.51 -13.85 -0.90
N ILE A 106 7.26 -13.41 -0.74
CA ILE A 106 6.20 -14.23 -0.13
C ILE A 106 5.93 -15.49 -0.96
N LYS A 107 5.87 -15.34 -2.29
CA LYS A 107 5.71 -16.47 -3.21
C LYS A 107 6.87 -17.46 -3.10
N GLU A 108 8.09 -16.96 -3.08
CA GLU A 108 9.28 -17.80 -2.99
C GLU A 108 9.37 -18.51 -1.62
N TRP A 109 9.08 -17.82 -0.52
CA TRP A 109 9.04 -18.45 0.81
C TRP A 109 7.98 -19.54 0.90
N TYR A 110 6.79 -19.32 0.32
CA TYR A 110 5.76 -20.35 0.26
C TYR A 110 6.30 -21.61 -0.44
N GLU A 111 6.93 -21.46 -1.60
CA GLU A 111 7.46 -22.59 -2.37
C GLU A 111 8.62 -23.30 -1.66
N ARG A 112 9.57 -22.55 -1.07
CA ARG A 112 10.74 -23.10 -0.36
C ARG A 112 10.37 -23.88 0.90
N TYR A 113 9.35 -23.42 1.64
CA TYR A 113 9.13 -23.85 3.02
C TYR A 113 7.81 -24.61 3.24
N LYS A 114 6.91 -24.72 2.26
CA LYS A 114 5.65 -25.46 2.41
C LYS A 114 5.83 -26.92 2.84
N ASN A 115 6.87 -27.59 2.36
CA ASN A 115 7.19 -28.98 2.72
C ASN A 115 7.68 -29.12 4.17
N TRP A 116 8.14 -28.03 4.77
CA TRP A 116 8.53 -27.94 6.18
C TRP A 116 7.38 -27.46 7.08
N GLY A 117 6.16 -27.37 6.54
CA GLY A 117 4.95 -27.01 7.28
C GLY A 117 4.64 -25.52 7.32
N LEU A 118 5.33 -24.68 6.51
CA LEU A 118 4.89 -23.30 6.31
C LEU A 118 3.56 -23.26 5.55
N VAL A 119 2.62 -22.47 6.04
CA VAL A 119 1.37 -22.12 5.35
C VAL A 119 1.36 -20.60 5.21
N VAL A 120 1.28 -20.10 3.98
CA VAL A 120 1.06 -18.67 3.73
C VAL A 120 -0.43 -18.45 3.53
N ILE A 121 -0.99 -17.42 4.16
CA ILE A 121 -2.37 -16.97 3.95
C ILE A 121 -2.34 -15.49 3.63
N GLY A 122 -2.71 -15.14 2.40
CA GLY A 122 -2.87 -13.75 1.99
C GLY A 122 -4.25 -13.24 2.41
N ILE A 123 -4.33 -12.32 3.36
CA ILE A 123 -5.57 -11.63 3.71
C ILE A 123 -5.67 -10.40 2.79
N HIS A 124 -6.52 -10.51 1.77
CA HIS A 124 -6.80 -9.41 0.87
C HIS A 124 -7.82 -8.45 1.52
N THR A 125 -7.34 -7.35 2.10
CA THR A 125 -8.21 -6.30 2.64
C THR A 125 -8.25 -5.14 1.64
N PRO A 126 -9.43 -4.78 1.10
CA PRO A 126 -9.51 -3.82 -0.01
C PRO A 126 -9.25 -2.37 0.42
N GLU A 127 -8.45 -1.68 -0.36
CA GLU A 127 -8.22 -0.23 -0.30
C GLU A 127 -9.37 0.53 -0.99
N PHE A 128 -9.78 0.07 -2.17
CA PHE A 128 -10.84 0.66 -2.99
C PHE A 128 -12.09 -0.22 -3.07
N GLU A 129 -13.25 0.37 -3.37
CA GLU A 129 -14.52 -0.36 -3.47
C GLU A 129 -14.48 -1.45 -4.53
N PHE A 130 -13.86 -1.18 -5.69
CA PHE A 130 -13.75 -2.17 -6.76
C PHE A 130 -12.87 -3.38 -6.38
N ALA A 131 -11.99 -3.24 -5.39
CA ALA A 131 -11.16 -4.31 -4.88
C ALA A 131 -11.92 -5.28 -3.96
N ARG A 132 -13.17 -4.97 -3.58
CA ARG A 132 -14.07 -5.91 -2.86
C ARG A 132 -14.61 -7.03 -3.76
N SER A 133 -14.60 -6.83 -5.09
CA SER A 133 -15.14 -7.80 -6.05
C SER A 133 -14.26 -9.05 -6.11
N LYS A 134 -14.82 -10.21 -5.75
CA LYS A 134 -14.12 -11.51 -5.85
C LYS A 134 -13.55 -11.77 -7.24
N LYS A 135 -14.30 -11.44 -8.30
CA LYS A 135 -13.84 -11.57 -9.69
C LYS A 135 -12.55 -10.79 -9.95
N ASN A 136 -12.44 -9.57 -9.41
CA ASN A 136 -11.26 -8.72 -9.58
C ASN A 136 -10.06 -9.28 -8.78
N VAL A 137 -10.30 -9.71 -7.55
CA VAL A 137 -9.26 -10.35 -6.71
C VAL A 137 -8.76 -11.65 -7.35
N GLU A 138 -9.65 -12.49 -7.87
CA GLU A 138 -9.29 -13.71 -8.59
C GLU A 138 -8.47 -13.42 -9.86
N ALA A 139 -8.83 -12.39 -10.62
CA ALA A 139 -8.07 -11.96 -11.78
C ALA A 139 -6.66 -11.49 -11.38
N ALA A 140 -6.56 -10.72 -10.28
CA ALA A 140 -5.28 -10.30 -9.73
C ALA A 140 -4.45 -11.48 -9.22
N VAL A 141 -5.03 -12.41 -8.46
CA VAL A 141 -4.39 -13.64 -7.96
C VAL A 141 -3.79 -14.45 -9.12
N ARG A 142 -4.55 -14.64 -10.21
CA ARG A 142 -4.06 -15.33 -11.42
C ARG A 142 -2.94 -14.54 -12.09
N ARG A 143 -3.14 -13.24 -12.34
CA ARG A 143 -2.15 -12.37 -13.01
C ARG A 143 -0.82 -12.30 -12.26
N LEU A 144 -0.89 -12.26 -10.93
CA LEU A 144 0.27 -12.17 -10.04
C LEU A 144 0.88 -13.56 -9.72
N GLY A 145 0.26 -14.64 -10.18
CA GLY A 145 0.72 -16.01 -9.96
C GLY A 145 0.74 -16.41 -8.49
N ILE A 146 -0.26 -15.99 -7.71
CA ILE A 146 -0.42 -16.36 -6.30
C ILE A 146 -1.07 -17.73 -6.22
N THR A 147 -0.38 -18.68 -5.59
CA THR A 147 -0.82 -20.08 -5.48
C THR A 147 -1.22 -20.48 -4.06
N TYR A 148 -0.81 -19.71 -3.05
CA TYR A 148 -1.22 -19.91 -1.66
C TYR A 148 -2.67 -19.46 -1.42
N PRO A 149 -3.31 -19.93 -0.32
CA PRO A 149 -4.64 -19.49 0.10
C PRO A 149 -4.76 -17.97 0.23
N VAL A 150 -5.87 -17.41 -0.30
CA VAL A 150 -6.22 -16.00 -0.16
C VAL A 150 -7.61 -15.87 0.47
N LEU A 151 -7.70 -15.09 1.54
CA LEU A 151 -8.95 -14.74 2.22
C LEU A 151 -9.35 -13.30 1.86
N LEU A 152 -10.56 -13.10 1.37
CA LEU A 152 -11.13 -11.78 1.14
C LEU A 152 -11.66 -11.20 2.46
N ASP A 153 -11.07 -10.09 2.90
CA ASP A 153 -11.47 -9.39 4.13
C ASP A 153 -12.24 -8.11 3.81
N ASN A 154 -13.33 -8.26 3.03
CA ASN A 154 -14.11 -7.14 2.51
C ASN A 154 -14.70 -6.24 3.62
N ASN A 155 -14.98 -6.81 4.79
CA ASN A 155 -15.56 -6.07 5.92
C ASN A 155 -14.50 -5.60 6.93
N ARG A 156 -13.20 -5.70 6.60
CA ARG A 156 -12.07 -5.34 7.47
C ARG A 156 -12.10 -6.01 8.85
N THR A 157 -12.74 -7.18 8.95
CA THR A 157 -12.89 -7.87 10.23
C THR A 157 -11.56 -8.48 10.67
N ASN A 158 -10.83 -9.12 9.75
CA ASN A 158 -9.51 -9.66 10.05
C ASN A 158 -8.50 -8.53 10.22
N TRP A 159 -8.57 -7.48 9.40
CA TRP A 159 -7.81 -6.24 9.56
C TRP A 159 -7.90 -5.68 10.98
N ASP A 160 -9.11 -5.53 11.52
CA ASP A 160 -9.29 -5.02 12.89
C ASP A 160 -8.90 -6.04 13.97
N ASN A 161 -9.20 -7.33 13.77
CA ASN A 161 -8.80 -8.40 14.70
C ASN A 161 -7.27 -8.45 14.89
N TYR A 162 -6.51 -8.22 13.81
CA TYR A 162 -5.04 -8.16 13.83
C TYR A 162 -4.49 -6.78 14.21
N ALA A 163 -5.35 -5.85 14.65
CA ALA A 163 -5.01 -4.47 14.96
C ALA A 163 -4.18 -3.81 13.84
N ASN A 164 -4.56 -4.07 12.59
CA ASN A 164 -3.82 -3.61 11.43
C ASN A 164 -4.20 -2.18 11.02
N ARG A 165 -3.21 -1.47 10.46
CA ARG A 165 -3.32 -0.11 9.95
C ARG A 165 -2.50 0.12 8.66
N TYR A 166 -1.88 -0.92 8.09
CA TYR A 166 -0.89 -0.78 7.02
C TYR A 166 -1.02 -1.87 5.97
N TRP A 167 -0.63 -1.51 4.75
CA TRP A 167 -0.40 -2.43 3.64
C TRP A 167 1.06 -2.30 3.16
N PRO A 168 1.82 -3.40 2.98
CA PRO A 168 1.54 -4.73 3.53
C PRO A 168 1.84 -4.80 5.04
N ARG A 169 1.35 -5.84 5.71
CA ARG A 169 1.81 -6.24 7.06
C ARG A 169 1.85 -7.76 7.18
N LYS A 170 2.92 -8.27 7.79
CA LYS A 170 3.23 -9.69 7.87
C LYS A 170 3.25 -10.14 9.34
N PHE A 171 2.55 -11.24 9.64
CA PHE A 171 2.60 -11.88 10.95
C PHE A 171 3.06 -13.33 10.81
N LEU A 172 4.14 -13.70 11.49
CA LEU A 172 4.55 -15.10 11.61
C LEU A 172 3.98 -15.68 12.89
N ILE A 173 3.29 -16.80 12.76
CA ILE A 173 2.60 -17.50 13.83
C ILE A 173 3.24 -18.87 14.02
N ASP A 174 3.59 -19.20 15.25
CA ASP A 174 4.18 -20.49 15.61
C ASP A 174 3.14 -21.61 15.76
N SER A 175 3.61 -22.82 16.09
CA SER A 175 2.76 -24.00 16.27
C SER A 175 1.78 -23.93 17.43
N ASP A 176 2.01 -23.04 18.40
CA ASP A 176 1.13 -22.80 19.55
C ASP A 176 0.10 -21.68 19.27
N ARG A 177 0.12 -21.16 18.03
CA ARG A 177 -0.69 -20.06 17.52
C ARG A 177 -0.37 -18.74 18.19
N VAL A 178 0.89 -18.53 18.55
CA VAL A 178 1.41 -17.25 19.07
C VAL A 178 2.10 -16.51 17.93
N ILE A 179 1.86 -15.20 17.84
CA ILE A 179 2.57 -14.33 16.90
C ILE A 179 4.00 -14.15 17.42
N VAL A 180 4.99 -14.56 16.62
CA VAL A 180 6.41 -14.54 16.97
C VAL A 180 7.25 -13.57 16.14
N HIS A 181 6.65 -12.99 15.10
CA HIS A 181 7.23 -11.92 14.29
C HIS A 181 6.10 -11.05 13.73
N ASP A 182 6.24 -9.73 13.84
CA ASP A 182 5.29 -8.74 13.34
C ASP A 182 6.04 -7.66 12.54
N HIS A 183 5.83 -7.65 11.22
CA HIS A 183 6.53 -6.74 10.33
C HIS A 183 5.56 -5.85 9.55
N ILE A 184 5.70 -4.55 9.72
CA ILE A 184 4.90 -3.52 9.05
C ILE A 184 5.64 -3.02 7.82
N GLY A 185 4.93 -2.94 6.69
CA GLY A 185 5.40 -2.29 5.47
C GLY A 185 6.23 -3.19 4.55
N GLU A 186 6.78 -2.54 3.53
CA GLU A 186 7.74 -3.09 2.58
C GLU A 186 9.12 -3.26 3.26
N GLY A 187 9.88 -4.30 2.89
CA GLY A 187 11.21 -4.57 3.42
C GLY A 187 11.25 -5.68 4.48
N GLY A 188 12.36 -5.74 5.22
CA GLY A 188 12.60 -6.73 6.28
C GLY A 188 12.61 -8.18 5.79
N TYR A 189 12.99 -8.40 4.53
CA TYR A 189 12.83 -9.69 3.86
C TYR A 189 13.76 -10.75 4.45
N ALA A 190 15.05 -10.43 4.62
CA ALA A 190 16.02 -11.35 5.20
C ALA A 190 15.67 -11.70 6.66
N GLU A 191 15.22 -10.72 7.42
CA GLU A 191 14.79 -10.87 8.82
C GLU A 191 13.56 -11.76 8.93
N THR A 192 12.56 -11.53 8.06
CA THR A 192 11.33 -12.33 8.04
C THR A 192 11.62 -13.78 7.62
N GLU A 193 12.45 -13.99 6.59
CA GLU A 193 12.86 -15.33 6.19
C GLU A 193 13.68 -16.03 7.27
N ALA A 194 14.58 -15.32 7.96
CA ALA A 194 15.33 -15.87 9.09
C ALA A 194 14.41 -16.28 10.24
N ALA A 195 13.33 -15.52 10.52
CA ALA A 195 12.32 -15.90 11.49
C ALA A 195 11.57 -17.19 11.06
N ILE A 196 11.21 -17.32 9.78
CA ILE A 196 10.63 -18.56 9.22
C ILE A 196 11.59 -19.74 9.43
N GLN A 197 12.84 -19.61 9.01
CA GLN A 197 13.83 -20.68 9.14
C GLN A 197 14.09 -21.05 10.60
N LYS A 198 14.10 -20.08 11.52
CA LYS A 198 14.23 -20.32 12.96
C LYS A 198 13.09 -21.19 13.47
N MET A 199 11.86 -20.95 13.04
CA MET A 199 10.70 -21.77 13.42
C MET A 199 10.76 -23.18 12.84
N ILE A 200 11.22 -23.31 11.60
CA ILE A 200 11.43 -24.63 10.99
C ILE A 200 12.49 -25.41 11.76
N ARG A 201 13.66 -24.81 12.06
CA ARG A 201 14.74 -25.47 12.80
C ARG A 201 14.35 -25.85 14.24
N ALA A 202 13.49 -25.07 14.89
CA ALA A 202 12.96 -25.41 16.21
C ALA A 202 12.17 -26.74 16.21
N ARG A 203 11.54 -27.07 15.08
CA ARG A 203 10.79 -28.32 14.88
C ARG A 203 11.61 -29.43 14.23
N TYR A 204 12.51 -29.05 13.33
CA TYR A 204 13.35 -29.94 12.53
C TYR A 204 14.82 -29.48 12.66
N PRO A 205 15.52 -29.85 13.75
CA PRO A 205 16.87 -29.35 14.02
C PRO A 205 17.89 -29.66 12.91
N ASP A 206 17.70 -30.78 12.21
CA ASP A 206 18.57 -31.24 11.14
C ASP A 206 18.08 -30.83 9.73
N ALA A 207 17.11 -29.90 9.64
CA ALA A 207 16.59 -29.45 8.35
C ALA A 207 17.68 -28.73 7.53
N ASP A 208 17.96 -29.26 6.35
CA ASP A 208 18.79 -28.61 5.33
C ASP A 208 17.95 -27.53 4.63
N LEU A 209 18.08 -26.28 5.10
CA LEU A 209 17.34 -25.14 4.59
C LEU A 209 18.21 -24.31 3.64
N PRO A 210 17.64 -23.75 2.55
CA PRO A 210 18.39 -22.91 1.63
C PRO A 210 18.95 -21.67 2.34
N ARG A 211 19.94 -21.01 1.71
CA ARG A 211 20.34 -19.68 2.15
C ARG A 211 19.15 -18.73 2.05
N ILE A 212 19.11 -17.76 2.96
CA ILE A 212 18.24 -16.58 2.88
C ILE A 212 18.34 -16.00 1.46
N MET A 213 17.20 -15.60 0.92
CA MET A 213 17.09 -14.96 -0.38
C MET A 213 17.96 -13.71 -0.45
N GLU A 214 18.62 -13.54 -1.58
CA GLU A 214 19.18 -12.24 -1.92
C GLU A 214 18.05 -11.27 -2.29
N PRO A 215 18.30 -9.96 -2.14
CA PRO A 215 17.47 -8.91 -2.70
C PRO A 215 17.04 -9.23 -4.15
N VAL A 216 15.73 -9.28 -4.40
CA VAL A 216 15.14 -9.50 -5.73
C VAL A 216 15.24 -8.24 -6.58
N ARG A 217 15.20 -7.08 -5.93
CA ARG A 217 15.35 -5.77 -6.55
C ARG A 217 16.58 -5.09 -6.01
N VAL A 218 17.21 -4.26 -6.82
CA VAL A 218 18.34 -3.43 -6.40
C VAL A 218 17.95 -2.47 -5.29
N GLU A 219 16.69 -2.02 -5.28
CA GLU A 219 16.11 -1.19 -4.24
C GLU A 219 15.96 -1.92 -2.89
N ASP A 220 16.07 -3.24 -2.87
CA ASP A 220 16.02 -4.08 -1.65
C ASP A 220 17.41 -4.33 -1.06
N GLU A 221 18.48 -3.89 -1.72
CA GLU A 221 19.84 -4.13 -1.25
C GLU A 221 20.18 -3.33 0.01
N PRO A 222 20.96 -3.90 0.95
CA PRO A 222 21.49 -3.15 2.08
C PRO A 222 22.28 -1.92 1.60
N GLY A 223 21.84 -0.73 2.01
CA GLY A 223 22.46 0.53 1.60
C GLY A 223 21.74 1.25 0.45
N ALA A 224 20.65 0.69 -0.09
CA ALA A 224 19.80 1.41 -1.04
C ALA A 224 19.37 2.77 -0.48
N VAL A 225 19.40 3.79 -1.34
CA VAL A 225 19.09 5.17 -0.95
C VAL A 225 17.68 5.51 -1.40
N CYS A 226 16.80 5.76 -0.43
CA CYS A 226 15.41 6.15 -0.67
C CYS A 226 15.21 7.64 -0.38
N TYR A 227 14.73 8.38 -1.37
CA TYR A 227 14.43 9.80 -1.23
C TYR A 227 13.01 10.03 -0.68
N PRO A 228 12.74 11.13 0.03
CA PRO A 228 11.37 11.56 0.30
C PRO A 228 10.65 11.84 -1.03
N VAL A 229 9.47 11.28 -1.24
CA VAL A 229 8.68 11.45 -2.47
C VAL A 229 7.36 12.15 -2.19
N THR A 230 6.69 12.57 -3.28
CA THR A 230 5.28 12.92 -3.25
C THR A 230 4.51 11.80 -2.53
N PRO A 231 3.70 12.12 -1.51
CA PRO A 231 2.85 11.13 -0.86
C PRO A 231 1.86 10.53 -1.84
N GLU A 232 1.36 9.34 -1.53
CA GLU A 232 0.26 8.73 -2.29
C GLU A 232 -0.90 9.72 -2.47
N THR A 233 -1.27 9.93 -3.72
CA THR A 233 -2.18 10.99 -4.13
C THR A 233 -3.49 10.36 -4.61
N TYR A 234 -4.49 10.36 -3.74
CA TYR A 234 -5.82 9.84 -4.03
C TYR A 234 -6.66 10.85 -4.83
N ALA A 235 -7.27 10.40 -5.92
CA ALA A 235 -8.00 11.24 -6.85
C ALA A 235 -9.38 11.67 -6.33
N GLY A 236 -10.08 10.77 -5.64
CA GLY A 236 -11.43 11.03 -5.14
C GLY A 236 -11.54 12.15 -4.12
N TYR A 237 -12.73 12.74 -4.02
CA TYR A 237 -12.94 13.94 -3.19
C TYR A 237 -12.80 13.70 -1.67
N ARG A 238 -12.71 12.43 -1.20
CA ARG A 238 -12.47 12.13 0.23
C ARG A 238 -11.10 12.63 0.70
N HIS A 239 -10.11 12.68 -0.18
CA HIS A 239 -8.71 12.99 0.18
C HIS A 239 -8.28 14.40 -0.22
N ARG A 240 -9.15 15.13 -0.93
CA ARG A 240 -9.00 16.56 -1.25
C ARG A 240 -7.67 16.92 -1.96
N ALA A 241 -7.28 16.15 -2.97
CA ALA A 241 -6.05 16.37 -3.73
C ALA A 241 -6.23 17.18 -5.02
N LEU A 242 -7.38 17.81 -5.25
CA LEU A 242 -7.63 18.64 -6.44
C LEU A 242 -7.08 20.06 -6.26
N GLY A 243 -6.30 20.51 -7.24
CA GLY A 243 -5.70 21.85 -7.28
C GLY A 243 -6.44 22.85 -8.19
N ASN A 244 -7.50 22.44 -8.88
CA ASN A 244 -8.36 23.35 -9.65
C ASN A 244 -9.04 24.39 -8.74
N PRO A 245 -9.10 25.68 -9.13
CA PRO A 245 -9.82 26.71 -8.37
C PRO A 245 -11.30 26.40 -8.12
N GLU A 246 -11.93 25.64 -9.02
CA GLU A 246 -13.33 25.23 -8.96
C GLU A 246 -13.63 24.21 -7.83
N ASP A 247 -12.58 23.60 -7.25
CA ASP A 247 -12.66 22.47 -6.30
C ASP A 247 -13.52 21.30 -6.84
N TYR A 248 -13.65 20.23 -6.07
CA TYR A 248 -14.51 19.11 -6.42
C TYR A 248 -15.97 19.55 -6.59
N GLN A 249 -16.62 19.06 -7.63
CA GLN A 249 -18.07 19.10 -7.80
C GLN A 249 -18.62 17.69 -7.54
N PRO A 250 -18.98 17.35 -6.28
CA PRO A 250 -19.19 15.96 -5.89
C PRO A 250 -20.36 15.31 -6.62
N ASN A 251 -20.09 14.17 -7.27
CA ASN A 251 -21.06 13.33 -7.98
C ASN A 251 -21.81 14.04 -9.13
N VAL A 252 -21.25 15.14 -9.65
CA VAL A 252 -21.78 15.87 -10.79
C VAL A 252 -20.66 16.05 -11.82
N ALA A 253 -20.94 15.75 -13.09
CA ALA A 253 -20.00 16.03 -14.16
C ALA A 253 -19.79 17.54 -14.29
N HIS A 254 -18.55 17.99 -14.27
CA HIS A 254 -18.18 19.39 -14.33
C HIS A 254 -17.03 19.62 -15.30
N SER A 255 -17.05 20.75 -16.00
CA SER A 255 -15.95 21.15 -16.90
C SER A 255 -14.92 21.97 -16.14
N TYR A 256 -13.70 21.46 -16.06
CA TYR A 256 -12.58 22.05 -15.35
C TYR A 256 -11.63 22.79 -16.28
N THR A 257 -11.03 23.87 -15.79
CA THR A 257 -9.94 24.58 -16.45
C THR A 257 -8.63 24.37 -15.70
N ASP A 258 -7.59 23.94 -16.42
CA ASP A 258 -6.24 23.83 -15.87
C ASP A 258 -5.63 25.23 -15.68
N PRO A 259 -5.25 25.63 -14.44
CA PRO A 259 -4.65 26.94 -14.16
C PRO A 259 -3.18 27.07 -14.62
N ALA A 260 -2.62 26.04 -15.26
CA ALA A 260 -1.24 25.90 -15.73
C ALA A 260 -0.15 25.88 -14.64
N LYS A 261 -0.39 26.49 -13.47
CA LYS A 261 0.54 26.43 -12.34
C LYS A 261 0.16 25.27 -11.42
N HIS A 262 1.02 24.25 -11.38
CA HIS A 262 0.82 23.07 -10.55
C HIS A 262 1.72 23.03 -9.31
N SER A 263 1.13 22.58 -8.21
CA SER A 263 1.81 22.25 -6.96
C SER A 263 2.02 20.75 -6.85
N ASP A 264 3.08 20.35 -6.16
CA ASP A 264 3.40 18.95 -5.92
C ASP A 264 2.28 18.23 -5.14
N GLY A 265 1.95 17.01 -5.56
CA GLY A 265 0.93 16.18 -4.89
C GLY A 265 -0.51 16.65 -5.08
N LEU A 266 -0.75 17.62 -5.98
CA LEU A 266 -2.09 18.01 -6.39
C LEU A 266 -2.37 17.63 -7.84
N ILE A 267 -3.62 17.23 -8.05
CA ILE A 267 -4.20 16.86 -9.33
C ILE A 267 -4.86 18.09 -9.97
N TYR A 268 -4.65 18.29 -11.26
CA TYR A 268 -5.26 19.37 -12.03
C TYR A 268 -5.99 18.81 -13.24
N LEU A 269 -7.24 19.21 -13.44
CA LEU A 269 -8.10 18.72 -14.50
C LEU A 269 -8.30 19.77 -15.59
N ARG A 270 -8.39 19.30 -16.83
CA ARG A 270 -8.95 20.03 -17.95
C ARG A 270 -10.04 19.18 -18.60
N GLY A 271 -11.16 19.82 -18.94
CA GLY A 271 -12.26 19.16 -19.63
C GLY A 271 -13.35 18.64 -18.68
N ALA A 272 -14.20 17.73 -19.15
CA ALA A 272 -15.36 17.29 -18.38
C ALA A 272 -15.04 16.07 -17.50
N TRP A 273 -15.17 16.21 -16.19
CA TRP A 273 -14.86 15.17 -15.20
C TRP A 273 -15.97 15.01 -14.17
N LEU A 274 -16.20 13.76 -13.76
CA LEU A 274 -17.05 13.37 -12.66
C LEU A 274 -16.17 13.01 -11.46
N ALA A 275 -16.36 13.72 -10.35
CA ALA A 275 -15.70 13.41 -9.09
C ALA A 275 -16.57 12.49 -8.22
N THR A 276 -16.05 11.31 -7.88
CA THR A 276 -16.65 10.37 -6.95
C THR A 276 -15.87 10.36 -5.63
N PRO A 277 -16.35 9.68 -4.57
CA PRO A 277 -15.59 9.60 -3.32
C PRO A 277 -14.17 9.06 -3.48
N GLU A 278 -13.92 8.17 -4.45
CA GLU A 278 -12.64 7.46 -4.62
C GLU A 278 -11.90 7.80 -5.93
N ALA A 279 -12.60 8.36 -6.92
CA ALA A 279 -12.04 8.52 -8.26
C ALA A 279 -12.44 9.82 -8.95
N LEU A 280 -11.63 10.18 -9.95
CA LEU A 280 -11.94 11.17 -10.98
C LEU A 280 -12.18 10.42 -12.29
N ILE A 281 -13.36 10.58 -12.88
CA ILE A 281 -13.80 9.83 -14.06
C ILE A 281 -14.04 10.80 -15.21
N HIS A 282 -13.46 10.53 -16.38
CA HIS A 282 -13.71 11.32 -17.58
C HIS A 282 -15.19 11.25 -17.99
N ALA A 283 -15.86 12.39 -18.11
CA ALA A 283 -17.32 12.45 -18.18
C ALA A 283 -17.89 12.48 -19.61
N ARG A 284 -17.05 12.39 -20.65
CA ARG A 284 -17.47 12.41 -22.05
C ARG A 284 -16.56 11.57 -22.94
N ILE A 285 -17.05 11.25 -24.13
CA ILE A 285 -16.25 10.68 -25.20
C ILE A 285 -15.80 11.83 -26.10
N THR A 286 -14.53 11.85 -26.48
CA THR A 286 -13.94 12.86 -27.38
C THR A 286 -13.34 12.21 -28.62
N GLU A 287 -13.17 12.99 -29.70
CA GLU A 287 -12.50 12.50 -30.91
C GLU A 287 -10.98 12.44 -30.73
N GLU A 288 -10.42 13.41 -30.01
CA GLU A 288 -9.00 13.52 -29.67
C GLU A 288 -8.81 13.45 -28.14
N PRO A 289 -7.63 13.14 -27.62
CA PRO A 289 -7.41 13.09 -26.18
C PRO A 289 -7.16 14.49 -25.60
N GLU A 290 -8.10 15.44 -25.82
CA GLU A 290 -7.97 16.84 -25.40
C GLU A 290 -8.20 17.09 -23.91
N ASP A 291 -8.98 16.22 -23.27
CA ASP A 291 -9.29 16.25 -21.84
C ASP A 291 -8.22 15.46 -21.08
N TYR A 292 -7.72 16.02 -19.99
CA TYR A 292 -6.59 15.43 -19.28
C TYR A 292 -6.61 15.70 -17.79
N LEU A 293 -5.87 14.85 -17.09
CA LEU A 293 -5.42 15.05 -15.73
C LEU A 293 -3.91 15.35 -15.75
N ALA A 294 -3.49 16.42 -15.08
CA ALA A 294 -2.10 16.76 -14.84
C ALA A 294 -1.73 16.58 -13.37
N LEU A 295 -0.51 16.14 -13.12
CA LEU A 295 0.05 15.91 -11.79
C LEU A 295 1.51 16.36 -11.79
N LYS A 296 1.83 17.29 -10.88
CA LYS A 296 3.22 17.58 -10.54
C LYS A 296 3.64 16.69 -9.38
N TYR A 297 4.79 16.05 -9.52
CA TYR A 297 5.31 15.10 -8.54
C TYR A 297 6.83 15.21 -8.42
N HIS A 298 7.40 14.60 -7.38
CA HIS A 298 8.82 14.32 -7.26
C HIS A 298 9.05 12.87 -6.86
N ALA A 299 9.64 12.09 -7.78
CA ALA A 299 9.88 10.66 -7.61
C ALA A 299 10.83 10.10 -8.68
N LEU A 300 11.30 8.88 -8.45
CA LEU A 300 11.92 8.04 -9.50
C LEU A 300 10.87 7.28 -10.29
N GLU A 301 9.81 6.81 -9.64
CA GLU A 301 8.78 6.01 -10.32
C GLU A 301 7.40 6.60 -10.07
N VAL A 302 6.52 6.48 -11.06
CA VAL A 302 5.09 6.79 -10.92
C VAL A 302 4.27 5.59 -11.36
N ASN A 303 3.31 5.24 -10.52
CA ASN A 303 2.27 4.28 -10.83
C ASN A 303 0.90 4.94 -10.67
N VAL A 304 -0.09 4.44 -11.41
CA VAL A 304 -1.45 4.94 -11.37
C VAL A 304 -2.43 3.79 -11.21
N VAL A 305 -3.40 3.94 -10.29
CA VAL A 305 -4.49 2.99 -10.12
C VAL A 305 -5.65 3.44 -10.99
N ILE A 306 -6.00 2.60 -11.97
CA ILE A 306 -7.06 2.88 -12.94
C ILE A 306 -8.02 1.69 -12.95
N LYS A 307 -9.31 1.99 -13.00
CA LYS A 307 -10.36 1.03 -13.30
C LYS A 307 -11.04 1.42 -14.60
N PRO A 308 -11.22 0.47 -15.54
CA PRO A 308 -12.09 0.71 -16.68
C PRO A 308 -13.55 0.83 -16.24
N GLU A 309 -14.10 2.03 -16.35
CA GLU A 309 -15.52 2.27 -16.06
C GLU A 309 -16.39 1.70 -17.19
N ASN A 310 -17.57 1.18 -16.84
CA ASN A 310 -18.52 0.55 -17.77
C ASN A 310 -17.96 -0.67 -18.55
N ASP A 311 -16.92 -1.33 -18.03
CA ASP A 311 -16.29 -2.54 -18.60
C ASP A 311 -15.71 -2.37 -20.02
N ALA A 312 -15.43 -1.13 -20.45
CA ALA A 312 -14.80 -0.85 -21.74
C ALA A 312 -13.27 -0.70 -21.60
N GLU A 313 -12.52 -1.36 -22.48
CA GLU A 313 -11.07 -1.18 -22.60
C GLU A 313 -10.76 0.10 -23.38
N PHE A 314 -9.68 0.80 -23.04
CA PHE A 314 -9.26 2.03 -23.70
C PHE A 314 -7.79 2.31 -23.49
N ASP A 315 -7.26 3.25 -24.28
CA ASP A 315 -5.88 3.71 -24.14
C ASP A 315 -5.84 5.04 -23.37
N VAL A 316 -4.81 5.19 -22.53
CA VAL A 316 -4.47 6.43 -21.83
C VAL A 316 -3.12 6.90 -22.33
N PHE A 317 -3.09 8.05 -22.98
CA PHE A 317 -1.89 8.67 -23.49
C PHE A 317 -1.14 9.37 -22.35
N VAL A 318 0.19 9.28 -22.40
CA VAL A 318 1.08 9.75 -21.34
C VAL A 318 2.05 10.79 -21.89
N THR A 319 2.02 11.98 -21.30
CA THR A 319 3.04 13.01 -21.54
C THR A 319 3.80 13.31 -20.27
N HIS A 320 5.09 13.59 -20.42
CA HIS A 320 6.03 13.83 -19.35
C HIS A 320 6.84 15.08 -19.67
N ASP A 321 6.83 16.06 -18.75
CA ASP A 321 7.48 17.37 -18.89
C ASP A 321 7.11 18.09 -20.21
N GLY A 322 5.83 18.03 -20.56
CA GLY A 322 5.26 18.66 -21.75
C GLY A 322 5.61 18.00 -23.09
N LYS A 323 6.24 16.81 -23.06
CA LYS A 323 6.61 16.03 -24.24
C LYS A 323 6.03 14.62 -24.15
N PRO A 324 5.95 13.85 -25.25
CA PRO A 324 5.71 12.41 -25.15
C PRO A 324 6.75 11.76 -24.21
N LEU A 325 6.30 10.83 -23.37
CA LEU A 325 7.20 10.10 -22.47
C LEU A 325 8.30 9.41 -23.29
N GLN A 326 9.56 9.54 -22.86
CA GLN A 326 10.68 8.96 -23.59
C GLN A 326 10.83 7.46 -23.31
N LEU A 327 11.45 6.73 -24.24
CA LEU A 327 11.66 5.28 -24.11
C LEU A 327 12.46 4.91 -22.85
N GLU A 328 13.42 5.76 -22.47
CA GLU A 328 14.27 5.58 -21.29
C GLU A 328 13.54 5.81 -19.96
N ASP A 329 12.48 6.62 -19.96
CA ASP A 329 11.67 6.94 -18.77
C ASP A 329 10.47 6.00 -18.61
N ARG A 330 10.33 4.98 -19.46
CA ARG A 330 9.10 4.19 -19.56
C ARG A 330 8.90 3.26 -18.35
N GLY A 331 7.71 3.29 -17.78
CA GLY A 331 7.25 2.22 -16.90
C GLY A 331 6.95 0.91 -17.65
N GLU A 332 6.80 -0.18 -16.90
CA GLU A 332 6.58 -1.53 -17.46
C GLU A 332 5.32 -1.64 -18.33
N ASP A 333 4.29 -0.84 -18.03
CA ASP A 333 3.00 -0.90 -18.72
C ASP A 333 2.93 0.01 -19.96
N ILE A 334 3.94 0.85 -20.20
CA ILE A 334 3.97 1.78 -21.33
C ILE A 334 4.23 1.04 -22.65
N ARG A 335 3.38 1.37 -23.63
CA ARG A 335 3.48 1.04 -25.04
C ARG A 335 3.68 2.32 -25.86
N PHE A 336 4.10 2.15 -27.11
CA PHE A 336 4.30 3.25 -28.04
C PHE A 336 3.51 3.00 -29.32
N THR A 337 2.84 4.02 -29.85
CA THR A 337 2.27 3.97 -31.20
C THR A 337 3.37 4.06 -32.26
N ASN A 338 3.03 3.84 -33.53
CA ASN A 338 3.97 4.00 -34.64
C ASN A 338 4.48 5.45 -34.78
N GLU A 339 3.68 6.41 -34.33
CA GLU A 339 3.97 7.84 -34.31
C GLU A 339 4.80 8.26 -33.08
N GLY A 340 5.15 7.31 -32.20
CA GLY A 340 5.98 7.53 -31.01
C GLY A 340 5.21 8.07 -29.80
N MET A 341 3.88 8.01 -29.80
CA MET A 341 3.08 8.43 -28.65
C MET A 341 3.06 7.33 -27.58
N ALA A 342 3.42 7.69 -26.35
CA ALA A 342 3.39 6.78 -25.22
C ALA A 342 1.96 6.62 -24.69
N TYR A 343 1.55 5.39 -24.42
CA TYR A 343 0.24 5.08 -23.86
C TYR A 343 0.28 3.83 -22.98
N ILE A 344 -0.69 3.70 -22.09
CA ILE A 344 -1.05 2.43 -21.45
C ILE A 344 -2.37 1.94 -22.01
N HIS A 345 -2.49 0.63 -22.16
CA HIS A 345 -3.76 -0.02 -22.49
C HIS A 345 -4.44 -0.46 -21.18
N VAL A 346 -5.62 0.07 -20.91
CA VAL A 346 -6.38 -0.17 -19.69
C VAL A 346 -7.47 -1.20 -19.95
N ASP A 347 -7.30 -2.39 -19.38
CA ASP A 347 -8.17 -3.55 -19.58
C ASP A 347 -8.77 -4.10 -18.28
N GLN A 348 -8.15 -3.79 -17.13
CA GLN A 348 -8.53 -4.32 -15.83
C GLN A 348 -8.37 -3.28 -14.72
N PRO A 349 -9.14 -3.38 -13.62
CA PRO A 349 -8.89 -2.60 -12.42
C PRO A 349 -7.58 -3.07 -11.78
N ARG A 350 -6.53 -2.24 -11.86
CA ARG A 350 -5.22 -2.50 -11.26
C ARG A 350 -4.37 -1.23 -11.20
N MET A 351 -3.21 -1.39 -10.58
CA MET A 351 -2.12 -0.43 -10.71
C MET A 351 -1.38 -0.65 -12.04
N TYR A 352 -1.05 0.44 -12.72
CA TYR A 352 -0.23 0.49 -13.93
C TYR A 352 1.06 1.26 -13.62
N LYS A 353 2.21 0.69 -13.97
CA LYS A 353 3.55 1.31 -13.81
C LYS A 353 3.87 2.13 -15.04
N ILE A 354 3.85 3.46 -14.90
CA ILE A 354 3.83 4.37 -16.06
C ILE A 354 5.13 5.14 -16.28
N VAL A 355 5.87 5.49 -15.24
CA VAL A 355 7.12 6.25 -15.37
C VAL A 355 8.21 5.63 -14.49
N ARG A 356 9.44 5.58 -15.02
CA ARG A 356 10.66 5.22 -14.31
C ARG A 356 11.78 6.18 -14.73
N ASN A 357 11.89 7.30 -14.04
CA ASN A 357 12.89 8.33 -14.28
C ASN A 357 14.31 7.83 -13.98
N PRO A 358 15.30 8.16 -14.83
CA PRO A 358 16.70 7.82 -14.59
C PRO A 358 17.31 8.61 -13.43
N ARG A 359 16.66 9.72 -13.04
CA ARG A 359 17.13 10.60 -11.95
C ARG A 359 15.96 11.04 -11.11
N PHE A 360 16.20 11.11 -9.81
CA PHE A 360 15.24 11.67 -8.88
C PHE A 360 15.09 13.17 -9.12
N GLY A 361 13.86 13.65 -9.27
CA GLY A 361 13.58 15.04 -9.56
C GLY A 361 12.09 15.35 -9.52
N SER A 362 11.76 16.63 -9.73
CA SER A 362 10.37 17.08 -9.91
C SER A 362 10.00 17.10 -11.39
N HIS A 363 8.83 16.56 -11.71
CA HIS A 363 8.34 16.40 -13.07
C HIS A 363 6.84 16.72 -13.17
N GLU A 364 6.37 16.95 -14.39
CA GLU A 364 4.95 17.11 -14.72
C GLU A 364 4.48 15.92 -15.58
N LEU A 365 3.48 15.20 -15.08
CA LEU A 365 2.81 14.12 -15.80
C LEU A 365 1.46 14.63 -16.30
N ARG A 366 1.07 14.28 -17.53
CA ARG A 366 -0.35 14.36 -17.95
C ARG A 366 -0.82 13.04 -18.54
N LEU A 367 -2.02 12.65 -18.13
CA LEU A 367 -2.75 11.50 -18.61
C LEU A 367 -4.01 11.96 -19.33
N SER A 368 -4.23 11.50 -20.55
CA SER A 368 -5.40 11.83 -21.36
C SER A 368 -5.99 10.60 -22.04
N SER A 369 -7.30 10.62 -22.30
CA SER A 369 -8.00 9.55 -23.02
C SER A 369 -9.21 10.11 -23.73
N THR A 370 -9.62 9.45 -24.82
CA THR A 370 -10.87 9.73 -25.51
C THR A 370 -12.08 9.06 -24.85
N SER A 371 -11.85 8.15 -23.92
CA SER A 371 -12.90 7.29 -23.34
C SER A 371 -13.52 7.90 -22.08
N ASN A 372 -14.85 7.83 -21.97
CA ASN A 372 -15.56 8.11 -20.72
C ASN A 372 -15.45 6.94 -19.70
N ALA A 373 -14.73 5.87 -20.06
CA ALA A 373 -14.36 4.79 -19.15
C ALA A 373 -13.14 5.15 -18.28
N PHE A 374 -12.51 6.30 -18.52
CA PHE A 374 -11.25 6.69 -17.89
C PHE A 374 -11.43 7.15 -16.44
N GLY A 375 -11.37 6.20 -15.50
CA GLY A 375 -11.46 6.44 -14.05
C GLY A 375 -10.12 6.26 -13.31
N ILE A 376 -9.59 7.35 -12.75
CA ILE A 376 -8.35 7.36 -11.96
C ILE A 376 -8.67 7.38 -10.47
N TYR A 377 -7.99 6.53 -9.70
CA TYR A 377 -8.21 6.36 -8.26
C TYR A 377 -7.07 6.90 -7.40
N ALA A 378 -5.83 6.60 -7.75
CA ALA A 378 -4.67 7.06 -7.00
C ALA A 378 -3.39 7.07 -7.84
N PHE A 379 -2.40 7.84 -7.38
CA PHE A 379 -1.02 7.78 -7.82
C PHE A 379 -0.11 7.35 -6.67
N THR A 380 0.81 6.43 -6.95
CA THR A 380 1.85 6.01 -6.01
C THR A 380 3.23 6.22 -6.62
N PHE A 381 4.25 6.32 -5.77
CA PHE A 381 5.57 6.79 -6.16
C PHE A 381 6.68 5.87 -5.65
N GLY A 382 7.73 5.73 -6.45
CA GLY A 382 8.96 5.03 -6.07
C GLY A 382 10.12 6.00 -5.83
N SER A 383 10.97 5.70 -4.87
CA SER A 383 12.01 6.62 -4.41
C SER A 383 13.39 6.03 -4.17
N CYS A 384 13.51 4.71 -4.19
CA CYS A 384 14.76 4.04 -3.91
C CYS A 384 15.55 3.83 -5.20
N LYS A 385 16.86 3.97 -5.11
CA LYS A 385 17.81 3.65 -6.18
C LYS A 385 18.93 2.75 -5.67
N GLU A 386 19.67 2.19 -6.61
CA GLU A 386 20.94 1.49 -6.37
C GLU A 386 21.88 2.32 -5.46
N PRO A 387 22.58 1.67 -4.51
CA PRO A 387 23.70 2.30 -3.81
C PRO A 387 24.77 2.73 -4.83
N ASP A 388 25.29 3.95 -4.69
CA ASP A 388 26.32 4.51 -5.59
C ASP A 388 27.68 3.80 -5.47
#